data_AF-A0A2D5R7G5-F1
#
_entry.id   AF-A0A2D5R7G5-F1
#
_cell.length_a   1.000
_cell.length_b   1.000
_cell.length_c   1.000
_cell.angle_alpha   90.00
_cell.angle_beta   90.00
_cell.angle_gamma   90.00
#
_symmetry.space_group_name_H-M   'P 1'
#
loop_
_entity.id
_entity.type
_entity.pdbx_description
1 polymer ?
#
loop_
_entity_poly.entity_id
_entity_poly.type
_entity_poly.pdbx_seq_one_letter_code
_entity_poly.pdbx_strand_id
1 'polypeptide(L)' 'MKTPSYDMFTPEGNYMVHRIVEAGLKLKETDGAERVWDWAMHELHKLSTSDQFGEATDTAVRDVVYDRLICG' A
#
# COMPACT_ATOMS: atom_id res chain seq x y z
N MET A 1 -8.11 -8.77 14.86
CA MET A 1 -8.69 -8.30 13.57
C MET A 1 -7.93 -8.97 12.44
N LYS A 2 -8.62 -9.36 11.36
CA LYS A 2 -7.98 -9.93 10.16
C LYS A 2 -7.52 -8.76 9.27
N THR A 3 -6.28 -8.81 8.78
CA THR A 3 -5.76 -7.85 7.80
C THR A 3 -6.64 -7.83 6.55
N PRO A 4 -7.07 -6.66 6.04
CA PRO A 4 -7.75 -6.56 4.76
C PRO A 4 -6.89 -7.14 3.62
N SER A 5 -7.51 -7.68 2.57
CA SER A 5 -6.79 -8.07 1.36
C SER A 5 -6.33 -6.83 0.59
N TYR A 6 -5.12 -6.89 0.08
CA TYR A 6 -4.49 -5.97 -0.87
C TYR A 6 -4.00 -6.73 -2.11
N ASP A 7 -4.53 -7.93 -2.36
CA ASP A 7 -4.25 -8.79 -3.51
C ASP A 7 -2.79 -9.23 -3.66
N MET A 8 -2.05 -9.19 -2.56
CA MET A 8 -0.74 -9.83 -2.44
C MET A 8 -0.89 -11.36 -2.40
N PHE A 9 0.07 -12.08 -2.98
CA PHE A 9 0.02 -13.55 -3.01
C PHE A 9 0.34 -14.17 -1.65
N THR A 10 1.18 -13.50 -0.87
CA THR A 10 1.62 -13.98 0.44
C THR A 10 0.92 -13.23 1.58
N PRO A 11 0.59 -13.91 2.70
CA PRO A 11 0.09 -13.23 3.90
C PRO A 11 1.06 -12.16 4.43
N GLU A 12 2.36 -12.42 4.36
CA GLU A 12 3.42 -11.51 4.79
C GLU A 12 3.45 -10.26 3.91
N GLY A 13 3.41 -10.42 2.59
CA GLY A 13 3.32 -9.30 1.64
C GLY A 13 2.05 -8.48 1.87
N ASN A 14 0.91 -9.14 2.06
CA ASN A 14 -0.36 -8.48 2.36
C ASN A 14 -0.30 -7.66 3.65
N TYR A 15 0.36 -8.19 4.68
CA TYR A 15 0.59 -7.49 5.93
C TYR A 15 1.51 -6.27 5.75
N MET A 16 2.56 -6.37 4.93
CA MET A 16 3.46 -5.24 4.66
C MET A 16 2.73 -4.12 3.90
N VAL A 17 1.92 -4.44 2.89
CA VAL A 17 1.10 -3.45 2.19
C VAL A 17 0.08 -2.81 3.13
N HIS A 18 -0.54 -3.59 4.01
CA HIS A 18 -1.45 -3.05 5.02
C HIS A 18 -0.79 -1.98 5.90
N ARG A 19 0.46 -2.21 6.34
CA ARG A 19 1.21 -1.23 7.13
C ARG A 19 1.49 0.06 6.36
N ILE A 20 1.75 -0.03 5.06
CA ILE A 20 1.91 1.15 4.19
C ILE A 20 0.60 1.93 4.15
N VAL A 21 -0.54 1.25 3.98
CA VAL A 21 -1.86 1.92 3.96
C VAL A 21 -2.19 2.57 5.30
N GLU A 22 -1.95 1.90 6.43
CA GLU A 22 -2.18 2.51 7.76
C GLU A 22 -1.32 3.76 7.99
N ALA A 23 -0.07 3.75 7.53
CA ALA A 23 0.80 4.91 7.60
C ALA A 23 0.36 6.03 6.64
N GLY A 24 -0.05 5.69 5.42
CA GLY A 24 -0.60 6.64 4.45
C GLY A 24 -1.88 7.33 4.93
N LEU A 25 -2.77 6.59 5.59
CA LEU A 25 -3.99 7.15 6.19
C LEU A 25 -3.67 8.17 7.29
N LYS A 26 -2.68 7.90 8.13
CA LYS A 26 -2.21 8.88 9.13
C LYS A 26 -1.56 10.10 8.47
N LEU A 27 -0.78 9.89 7.41
CA LEU A 27 -0.16 10.98 6.66
C LEU A 27 -1.21 11.87 5.99
N LYS A 28 -2.33 11.30 5.51
CA LYS A 28 -3.46 12.02 4.90
C LYS A 28 -4.13 13.03 5.84
N GLU A 29 -3.97 12.86 7.16
CA GLU A 29 -4.49 13.82 8.14
C GLU A 29 -3.76 15.17 8.09
N THR A 30 -2.51 15.20 7.63
CA THR A 30 -1.68 16.42 7.54
C THR A 30 -1.31 16.80 6.11
N ASP A 31 -1.12 15.80 5.26
CA ASP A 31 -0.65 15.95 3.90
C ASP A 31 -1.81 15.67 2.93
N GLY A 32 -2.00 16.54 1.94
CA GLY A 32 -3.04 16.35 0.92
C GLY A 32 -2.90 15.03 0.17
N ALA A 33 -4.02 14.55 -0.40
CA ALA A 33 -4.14 13.24 -1.06
C ALA A 33 -3.04 12.95 -2.10
N GLU A 34 -2.64 13.94 -2.90
CA GLU A 34 -1.58 13.80 -3.91
C GLU A 34 -0.24 13.39 -3.29
N ARG A 35 0.17 14.06 -2.20
CA ARG A 35 1.43 13.75 -1.50
C ARG A 35 1.42 12.37 -0.86
N VAL A 36 0.27 11.97 -0.33
CA VAL A 36 0.08 10.63 0.26
C VAL A 36 0.20 9.54 -0.80
N TRP A 37 -0.36 9.77 -1.98
CA TRP A 37 -0.26 8.81 -3.08
C TRP A 37 1.18 8.65 -3.57
N ASP A 38 1.89 9.75 -3.78
CA ASP A 38 3.30 9.71 -4.17
C ASP A 38 4.16 8.97 -3.14
N TRP A 39 3.92 9.22 -1.85
CA TRP A 39 4.58 8.51 -0.75
C TRP A 39 4.26 7.01 -0.76
N ALA A 40 2.99 6.63 -0.94
CA ALA A 40 2.58 5.24 -0.97
C ALA A 40 3.21 4.49 -2.15
N MET A 41 3.24 5.10 -3.33
CA MET A 41 3.91 4.56 -4.51
C MET A 41 5.41 4.34 -4.28
N HIS A 42 6.08 5.28 -3.59
CA HIS A 42 7.49 5.11 -3.21
C HIS A 42 7.71 3.90 -2.29
N GLU A 43 6.89 3.75 -1.24
CA GLU A 43 7.03 2.63 -0.30
C GLU A 43 6.69 1.28 -0.94
N LEU A 44 5.68 1.22 -1.82
CA LEU A 44 5.37 0.01 -2.58
C LEU A 44 6.52 -0.39 -3.52
N HIS A 45 7.13 0.58 -4.20
CA HIS A 45 8.29 0.31 -5.06
C HIS A 45 9.50 -0.16 -4.27
N LYS A 46 9.74 0.42 -3.09
CA LYS A 46 10.79 -0.05 -2.18
C LYS A 46 10.50 -1.47 -1.70
N LEU A 47 9.25 -1.78 -1.35
CA LEU A 47 8.84 -3.12 -0.93
C LEU A 47 9.08 -4.16 -2.04
N SER A 48 8.78 -3.80 -3.30
CA SER A 48 8.95 -4.72 -4.45
C SER A 48 10.40 -5.02 -4.81
N THR A 49 11.39 -4.29 -4.27
CA THR A 49 12.81 -4.66 -4.39
C THR A 49 13.20 -5.89 -3.59
N SER A 50 12.33 -6.36 -2.68
CA SER A 50 12.50 -7.64 -2.00
C SER A 50 12.06 -8.78 -2.91
N ASP A 51 12.88 -9.82 -3.03
CA ASP A 51 12.54 -11.06 -3.76
C ASP A 51 11.24 -11.71 -3.26
N GLN A 52 10.83 -11.41 -2.03
CA GLN A 52 9.63 -11.97 -1.39
C GLN A 52 8.34 -11.20 -1.70
N PHE A 53 8.44 -9.93 -2.14
CA PHE A 53 7.30 -9.01 -2.23
C PHE A 53 7.24 -8.27 -3.58
N GLY A 54 7.78 -8.86 -4.64
CA GLY A 54 7.87 -8.25 -5.96
C GLY A 54 6.50 -7.84 -6.54
N GLU A 55 5.43 -8.49 -6.11
CA GLU A 55 4.05 -8.20 -6.51
C GLU A 55 3.49 -6.92 -5.87
N ALA A 56 4.19 -6.27 -4.94
CA ALA A 56 3.73 -5.04 -4.28
C ALA A 56 3.44 -3.89 -5.25
N THR A 57 3.94 -3.94 -6.48
CA THR A 57 3.68 -2.97 -7.54
C THR A 57 2.70 -3.46 -8.62
N ASP A 58 2.12 -4.65 -8.46
CA ASP A 58 1.10 -5.16 -9.38
C ASP A 58 -0.10 -4.22 -9.44
N THR A 59 -0.74 -4.16 -10.61
CA THR A 59 -1.88 -3.25 -10.83
C THR A 59 -3.00 -3.50 -9.82
N ALA A 60 -3.33 -4.76 -9.52
CA ALA A 60 -4.36 -5.09 -8.53
C ALA A 60 -4.02 -4.54 -7.13
N VAL A 61 -2.77 -4.71 -6.69
CA VAL A 61 -2.31 -4.19 -5.40
C VAL A 61 -2.40 -2.66 -5.37
N ARG A 62 -1.91 -1.98 -6.41
CA ARG A 62 -1.94 -0.51 -6.51
C ARG A 62 -3.37 0.03 -6.56
N ASP A 63 -4.28 -0.63 -7.26
CA ASP A 63 -5.68 -0.23 -7.34
C ASP A 63 -6.37 -0.32 -5.98
N VAL A 64 -6.15 -1.42 -5.23
CA VAL A 64 -6.69 -1.55 -3.87
C VAL A 64 -6.08 -0.51 -2.92
N VAL A 65 -4.78 -0.26 -3.00
CA VAL A 65 -4.12 0.78 -2.17
C VAL A 65 -4.66 2.17 -2.51
N TYR A 66 -4.83 2.49 -3.80
CA TYR A 66 -5.39 3.76 -4.25
C TYR A 66 -6.82 3.95 -3.74
N ASP A 67 -7.67 2.93 -3.87
CA ASP A 67 -9.04 2.97 -3.36
C ASP A 67 -9.06 3.28 -1.85
N ARG A 68 -8.21 2.60 -1.06
CA ARG A 68 -8.13 2.81 0.40
C ARG A 68 -7.58 4.18 0.81
N LEU A 69 -6.62 4.72 0.07
CA LEU A 69 -5.97 5.98 0.44
C LEU A 69 -6.69 7.21 -0.14
N ILE A 70 -7.32 7.08 -1.31
CA ILE A 70 -7.80 8.24 -2.08
C ILE A 70 -9.32 8.26 -2.21
N CYS A 71 -9.94 7.13 -2.54
CA CYS A 71 -11.40 7.05 -2.74
C CYS A 71 -12.18 6.85 -1.44
N GLY A 72 -11.56 6.17 -0.46
CA GLY A 72 -12.10 5.88 0.87
C GLY A 72 -12.12 7.05 1.85
#